data_AF-A0A7R7XCF6-F1
#
_entry.id   AF-A0A7R7XCF6-F1
#
_cell.length_a   1.000
_cell.length_b   1.000
_cell.length_c   1.000
_cell.angle_alpha   90.00
_cell.angle_beta   90.00
_cell.angle_gamma   90.00
#
_symmetry.space_group_name_H-M   'P 1'
#
loop_
_entity.id
_entity.type
_entity.pdbx_description
1 polymer ?
#
loop_
_entity_poly.entity_id
_entity_poly.type
_entity_poly.pdbx_seq_one_letter_code
_entity_poly.pdbx_strand_id
1 'polypeptide(L)'
;MLFETLLEQQNLASSLESSTIEEAKSNRLRAAIQIAHYLQIYRDHYELSQTPSLMFGPAKSSALALLPFLGDESACNAFNELYDILAAFSARFPAAYATKCEIDAFFRDSNISLPFELAGAADRRDSECS
;
A
#
# COMPACT_ATOMS: atom_id res chain seq x y z
N MET A 1 -11.58 7.98 -3.52
CA MET A 1 -12.25 6.92 -4.33
C MET A 1 -11.80 5.50 -3.95
N LEU A 2 -11.39 5.27 -2.69
CA LEU A 2 -11.07 3.94 -2.18
C LEU A 2 -12.35 3.10 -1.94
N PHE A 3 -13.38 3.78 -1.44
CA PHE A 3 -14.65 3.15 -1.09
C PHE A 3 -15.37 2.59 -2.33
N GLU A 4 -15.41 3.37 -3.43
CA GLU A 4 -16.00 2.93 -4.70
C GLU A 4 -15.27 1.72 -5.30
N THR A 5 -13.93 1.70 -5.25
CA THR A 5 -13.17 0.55 -5.75
C THR A 5 -13.39 -0.69 -4.88
N LEU A 6 -13.52 -0.54 -3.57
CA LEU A 6 -13.89 -1.64 -2.66
C LEU A 6 -15.34 -2.12 -2.90
N LEU A 7 -16.26 -1.21 -3.19
CA LEU A 7 -17.67 -1.51 -3.51
C LEU A 7 -17.82 -2.24 -4.85
N GLU A 8 -17.11 -1.81 -5.89
CA GLU A 8 -17.09 -2.48 -7.19
C GLU A 8 -16.55 -3.91 -7.08
N GLN A 9 -15.52 -4.13 -6.24
CA GLN A 9 -15.01 -5.46 -5.95
C GLN A 9 -16.03 -6.34 -5.21
N GLN A 10 -16.81 -5.76 -4.30
CA GLN A 10 -17.83 -6.47 -3.54
C GLN A 10 -19.01 -6.91 -4.43
N ASN A 11 -19.41 -6.08 -5.39
CA ASN A 11 -20.45 -6.43 -6.36
C ASN A 11 -19.99 -7.54 -7.33
N LEU A 12 -18.74 -7.50 -7.80
CA LEU A 12 -18.21 -8.55 -8.69
C LEU A 12 -18.10 -9.92 -7.99
N ALA A 13 -17.75 -9.92 -6.70
CA ALA A 13 -17.66 -11.13 -5.88
C ALA A 13 -19.00 -11.88 -5.73
N SER A 14 -20.13 -11.20 -5.91
CA SER A 14 -21.46 -11.84 -5.79
C SER A 14 -21.82 -12.78 -6.96
N SER A 15 -21.13 -12.68 -8.10
CA SER A 15 -21.42 -13.44 -9.33
C SER A 15 -20.41 -14.54 -9.66
N LEU A 16 -19.31 -14.62 -8.92
CA LEU A 16 -18.19 -15.54 -9.21
C LEU A 16 -18.21 -16.73 -8.24
N GLU A 17 -17.73 -17.88 -8.70
CA GLU A 17 -17.49 -19.02 -7.82
C GLU A 17 -16.46 -18.65 -6.74
N SER A 18 -16.70 -19.13 -5.51
CA SER A 18 -15.84 -18.83 -4.35
C SER A 18 -14.37 -19.20 -4.60
N SER A 19 -14.10 -20.29 -5.32
CA SER A 19 -12.75 -20.72 -5.70
C SER A 19 -12.03 -19.67 -6.56
N THR A 20 -12.72 -19.14 -7.57
CA THR A 20 -12.18 -18.11 -8.48
C THR A 20 -11.88 -16.80 -7.74
N ILE A 21 -12.73 -16.44 -6.77
CA ILE A 21 -12.52 -15.24 -5.94
C ILE A 21 -11.26 -15.38 -5.09
N GLU A 22 -11.08 -16.53 -4.43
CA GLU A 22 -9.91 -16.77 -3.58
C GLU A 22 -8.62 -16.87 -4.41
N GLU A 23 -8.67 -17.48 -5.59
CA GLU A 23 -7.53 -17.50 -6.51
C GLU A 23 -7.15 -16.09 -6.97
N ALA A 24 -8.13 -15.26 -7.35
CA ALA A 24 -7.89 -13.88 -7.76
C ALA A 24 -7.29 -13.04 -6.63
N LYS A 25 -7.78 -13.20 -5.39
CA LYS A 25 -7.20 -12.56 -4.20
C LYS A 25 -5.75 -13.00 -3.98
N SER A 26 -5.49 -14.31 -4.04
CA SER A 26 -4.14 -14.87 -3.89
C SER A 26 -3.17 -14.34 -4.95
N ASN A 27 -3.60 -14.28 -6.21
CA ASN A 27 -2.78 -13.75 -7.31
C ASN A 27 -2.53 -12.25 -7.15
N ARG A 28 -3.53 -11.48 -6.73
CA ARG A 28 -3.38 -10.05 -6.44
C ARG A 28 -2.40 -9.79 -5.29
N LEU A 29 -2.51 -10.55 -4.20
CA LEU A 29 -1.59 -10.49 -3.08
C LEU A 29 -0.15 -10.78 -3.53
N ARG A 30 0.05 -11.89 -4.26
CA ARG A 30 1.37 -12.28 -4.79
C ARG A 30 1.97 -11.20 -5.69
N ALA A 31 1.17 -10.65 -6.61
CA ALA A 31 1.63 -9.59 -7.50
C ALA A 31 2.04 -8.32 -6.75
N ALA A 32 1.26 -7.92 -5.73
CA ALA A 32 1.58 -6.75 -4.91
C ALA A 32 2.90 -6.92 -4.16
N ILE A 33 3.14 -8.10 -3.57
CA ILE A 33 4.41 -8.44 -2.91
C ILE A 33 5.58 -8.40 -3.91
N GLN A 34 5.40 -8.95 -5.11
CA GLN A 34 6.44 -8.93 -6.15
C GLN A 34 6.79 -7.51 -6.60
N ILE A 35 5.80 -6.61 -6.69
CA ILE A 35 6.03 -5.20 -7.00
C ILE A 35 6.82 -4.53 -5.87
N ALA A 36 6.50 -4.80 -4.61
CA ALA A 36 7.27 -4.30 -3.48
C ALA A 36 8.74 -4.73 -3.55
N HIS A 37 9.00 -6.03 -3.78
CA HIS A 37 10.36 -6.54 -3.95
C HIS A 37 11.10 -5.89 -5.14
N TYR A 38 10.43 -5.73 -6.28
CA TYR A 38 11.04 -5.07 -7.44
C TYR A 38 11.45 -3.62 -7.11
N LEU A 39 10.58 -2.86 -6.43
CA LEU A 39 10.87 -1.48 -6.08
C LEU A 39 11.92 -1.37 -4.97
N GLN A 40 11.98 -2.33 -4.06
CA GLN A 40 13.06 -2.44 -3.09
C GLN A 40 14.40 -2.66 -3.79
N ILE A 41 14.49 -3.62 -4.72
CA ILE A 41 15.70 -3.83 -5.52
C ILE A 41 16.07 -2.55 -6.28
N TYR A 42 15.09 -1.86 -6.87
CA TYR A 42 15.36 -0.59 -7.55
C TYR A 42 15.95 0.45 -6.58
N ARG A 43 15.36 0.58 -5.39
CA ARG A 43 15.84 1.47 -4.32
C ARG A 43 17.26 1.13 -3.84
N ASP A 44 17.60 -0.16 -3.79
CA ASP A 44 18.93 -0.59 -3.35
C ASP A 44 20.02 -0.21 -4.36
N HIS A 45 19.67 -0.12 -5.64
CA HIS A 45 20.57 0.27 -6.72
C HIS A 45 20.53 1.78 -7.04
N TYR A 46 19.42 2.45 -6.71
CA TYR A 46 19.16 3.85 -7.00
C TYR A 46 18.46 4.51 -5.80
N GLU A 47 18.87 5.71 -5.39
CA GLU A 47 18.21 6.39 -4.26
C GLU A 47 16.70 6.55 -4.45
N LEU A 48 15.93 6.58 -3.35
CA LEU A 48 14.47 6.87 -3.35
C LEU A 48 14.11 8.16 -4.11
N SER A 49 14.99 9.17 -4.06
CA SER A 49 14.86 10.44 -4.79
C SER A 49 14.91 10.25 -6.32
N GLN A 50 15.52 9.17 -6.79
CA GLN A 50 15.70 8.81 -8.20
C GLN A 50 14.66 7.79 -8.70
N THR A 51 13.75 7.33 -7.83
CA THR A 51 12.67 6.44 -8.27
C THR A 51 11.80 7.15 -9.31
N PRO A 52 11.59 6.56 -10.51
CA PRO A 52 10.79 7.18 -11.56
C PRO A 52 9.34 7.37 -11.13
N SER A 53 8.74 8.49 -11.52
CA SER A 53 7.31 8.77 -11.23
C SER A 53 6.36 7.71 -11.79
N LEU A 54 6.75 7.01 -12.87
CA LEU A 54 5.99 5.87 -13.41
C LEU A 54 5.79 4.74 -12.37
N MET A 55 6.65 4.64 -11.36
CA MET A 55 6.53 3.63 -10.31
C MET A 55 5.48 3.99 -9.25
N PHE A 56 4.98 5.23 -9.23
CA PHE A 56 3.95 5.66 -8.29
C PHE A 56 2.65 4.86 -8.43
N GLY A 57 2.18 4.64 -9.67
CA GLY A 57 0.94 3.90 -9.93
C GLY A 57 0.99 2.46 -9.38
N PRO A 58 2.01 1.66 -9.77
CA PRO A 58 2.23 0.32 -9.23
C PRO A 58 2.42 0.30 -7.72
N ALA A 59 3.14 1.27 -7.14
CA ALA A 59 3.34 1.34 -5.70
C ALA A 59 2.01 1.58 -4.96
N LYS A 60 1.22 2.55 -5.43
CA LYS A 60 -0.11 2.87 -4.89
C LYS A 60 -1.04 1.68 -4.96
N SER A 61 -1.22 1.09 -6.14
CA SER A 61 -2.19 0.00 -6.32
C SER A 61 -1.82 -1.23 -5.50
N SER A 62 -0.52 -1.52 -5.38
CA SER A 62 -0.01 -2.65 -4.58
C SER A 62 -0.17 -2.39 -3.09
N ALA A 63 0.14 -1.19 -2.58
CA ALA A 63 -0.04 -0.86 -1.17
C ALA A 63 -1.51 -1.03 -0.74
N LEU A 64 -2.44 -0.52 -1.56
CA LEU A 64 -3.87 -0.65 -1.31
C LEU A 64 -4.36 -2.10 -1.40
N ALA A 65 -3.76 -2.91 -2.27
CA ALA A 65 -4.09 -4.34 -2.37
C ALA A 65 -3.65 -5.14 -1.13
N LEU A 66 -2.66 -4.68 -0.39
CA LEU A 66 -2.12 -5.35 0.81
C LEU A 66 -2.87 -5.00 2.09
N LEU A 67 -3.62 -3.89 2.14
CA LEU A 67 -4.36 -3.45 3.33
C LEU A 67 -5.22 -4.56 3.99
N PRO A 68 -5.95 -5.42 3.24
CA PRO A 68 -6.74 -6.49 3.86
C PRO A 68 -5.90 -7.63 4.44
N PHE A 69 -4.61 -7.70 4.14
CA PHE A 69 -3.71 -8.81 4.43
C PHE A 69 -2.61 -8.45 5.43
N LEU A 70 -2.69 -7.30 6.11
CA LEU A 70 -1.62 -6.82 7.02
C LEU A 70 -1.37 -7.72 8.24
N GLY A 71 -2.23 -8.69 8.52
CA GLY A 71 -1.96 -9.74 9.50
C GLY A 71 -0.94 -10.79 9.05
N ASP A 72 -0.68 -10.89 7.75
CA ASP A 72 0.38 -11.72 7.19
C ASP A 72 1.71 -10.94 7.19
N GLU A 73 2.77 -11.54 7.72
CA GLU A 73 4.08 -10.90 7.87
C GLU A 73 4.67 -10.46 6.52
N SER A 74 4.53 -11.29 5.48
CA SER A 74 5.07 -10.98 4.15
C SER A 74 4.34 -9.82 3.49
N ALA A 75 3.01 -9.78 3.64
CA ALA A 75 2.18 -8.68 3.18
C ALA A 75 2.46 -7.37 3.95
N CYS A 76 2.64 -7.47 5.26
CA CYS A 76 2.99 -6.34 6.13
C CYS A 76 4.35 -5.72 5.74
N ASN A 77 5.38 -6.56 5.59
CA ASN A 77 6.71 -6.11 5.16
C ASN A 77 6.67 -5.47 3.76
N ALA A 78 5.99 -6.10 2.81
CA ALA A 78 5.81 -5.53 1.47
C ALA A 78 5.04 -4.20 1.50
N PHE A 79 4.03 -4.07 2.37
CA PHE A 79 3.28 -2.84 2.54
C PHE A 79 4.17 -1.71 3.08
N ASN A 80 5.02 -1.99 4.07
CA ASN A 80 5.93 -0.99 4.64
C ASN A 80 6.89 -0.42 3.59
N GLU A 81 7.49 -1.29 2.77
CA GLU A 81 8.38 -0.85 1.68
C GLU A 81 7.64 0.05 0.68
N LEU A 82 6.42 -0.34 0.30
CA LEU A 82 5.60 0.45 -0.61
C LEU A 82 5.17 1.78 0.00
N TYR A 83 4.84 1.80 1.29
CA TYR A 83 4.46 3.02 1.99
C TYR A 83 5.63 4.00 2.09
N ASP A 84 6.85 3.53 2.37
CA ASP A 84 8.06 4.36 2.33
C ASP A 84 8.29 5.00 0.95
N ILE A 85 8.08 4.22 -0.11
CA ILE A 85 8.18 4.72 -1.49
C ILE A 85 7.10 5.78 -1.76
N LEU A 86 5.86 5.55 -1.32
CA LEU A 86 4.77 6.52 -1.44
C LEU A 86 5.05 7.80 -0.65
N ALA A 87 5.63 7.68 0.55
CA ALA A 87 6.06 8.83 1.34
C ALA A 87 7.16 9.62 0.65
N ALA A 88 8.18 8.94 0.09
CA ALA A 88 9.21 9.60 -0.71
C ALA A 88 8.62 10.32 -1.95
N PHE A 89 7.62 9.72 -2.59
CA PHE A 89 6.91 10.37 -3.70
C PHE A 89 6.07 11.56 -3.26
N SER A 90 5.50 11.55 -2.05
CA SER A 90 4.64 12.64 -1.56
C SER A 90 5.35 13.98 -1.50
N ALA A 91 6.66 13.99 -1.25
CA ALA A 91 7.49 15.21 -1.27
C ALA A 91 7.60 15.85 -2.66
N ARG A 92 7.30 15.11 -3.74
CA ARG A 92 7.54 15.51 -5.13
C ARG A 92 6.25 15.55 -5.97
N PHE A 93 5.24 14.79 -5.59
CA PHE A 93 4.03 14.58 -6.37
C PHE A 93 2.76 14.78 -5.52
N PRO A 94 1.91 15.77 -5.82
CA PRO A 94 0.67 16.01 -5.08
C PRO A 94 -0.27 14.79 -5.01
N ALA A 95 -0.33 13.99 -6.08
CA ALA A 95 -1.14 12.77 -6.10
C ALA A 95 -0.64 11.71 -5.10
N ALA A 96 0.68 11.65 -4.88
CA ALA A 96 1.27 10.76 -3.89
C ALA A 96 1.02 11.25 -2.47
N TYR A 97 1.09 12.56 -2.23
CA TYR A 97 0.69 13.16 -0.95
C TYR A 97 -0.77 12.85 -0.60
N ALA A 98 -1.70 13.08 -1.52
CA ALA A 98 -3.11 12.75 -1.31
C ALA A 98 -3.31 11.26 -1.00
N THR A 99 -2.60 10.37 -1.72
CA THR A 99 -2.68 8.92 -1.48
C THR A 99 -2.13 8.53 -0.11
N LYS A 100 -1.00 9.12 0.31
CA LYS A 100 -0.46 8.90 1.65
C LYS A 100 -1.47 9.33 2.70
N CYS A 101 -2.07 10.52 2.58
CA CYS A 101 -3.09 10.97 3.52
C CYS A 101 -4.34 10.07 3.53
N GLU A 102 -4.78 9.53 2.38
CA GLU A 102 -5.88 8.55 2.33
C GLU A 102 -5.54 7.27 3.12
N ILE A 103 -4.29 6.79 3.03
CA ILE A 103 -3.83 5.62 3.77
C ILE A 103 -3.72 5.93 5.27
N ASP A 104 -3.12 7.07 5.63
CA ASP A 104 -2.97 7.50 7.03
C ASP A 104 -4.34 7.65 7.70
N ALA A 105 -5.31 8.22 6.97
CA ALA A 105 -6.69 8.32 7.43
C ALA A 105 -7.34 6.94 7.64
N PHE A 106 -7.13 5.99 6.72
CA PHE A 106 -7.64 4.62 6.87
C PHE A 106 -7.16 3.95 8.16
N PHE A 107 -5.88 4.04 8.50
CA PHE A 107 -5.35 3.45 9.74
C PHE A 107 -5.89 4.13 11.00
N ARG A 108 -5.89 5.47 11.00
CA ARG A 108 -6.44 6.26 12.11
C ARG A 108 -7.92 5.94 12.36
N ASP A 109 -8.72 5.90 11.31
CA ASP A 109 -10.17 5.69 11.42
C ASP A 109 -10.53 4.22 11.73
N SER A 110 -9.64 3.28 11.38
CA SER A 110 -9.83 1.85 11.67
C SER A 110 -9.29 1.41 13.03
N ASN A 111 -8.64 2.29 13.80
CA ASN A 111 -7.89 1.95 15.03
C ASN A 111 -6.86 0.81 14.81
N ILE A 112 -6.34 0.69 13.59
CA ILE A 112 -5.27 -0.24 13.26
C ILE A 112 -3.98 0.55 13.40
N SER A 113 -3.07 0.09 14.27
CA SER A 113 -1.73 0.68 14.33
C SER A 113 -1.06 0.56 12.98
N LEU A 114 -0.40 1.63 12.53
CA LEU A 114 0.37 1.53 11.30
C LEU A 114 1.45 0.46 11.49
N PRO A 115 1.72 -0.39 10.49
CA PRO A 115 2.63 -1.51 10.67
C PRO A 115 4.07 -1.09 11.05
N PHE A 116 4.45 0.16 10.78
CA PHE A 116 5.71 0.76 11.24
C PHE A 116 5.72 1.14 12.74
N GLU A 117 4.57 1.41 13.36
CA GLU A 117 4.47 1.62 14.81
C GLU A 117 4.72 0.33 15.61
N LEU A 118 4.43 -0.83 15.01
CA LEU A 118 4.67 -2.15 15.62
C LEU A 118 6.16 -2.57 15.55
N ALA A 119 6.89 -2.11 14.53
CA ALA A 119 8.30 -2.46 14.31
C ALA A 119 9.29 -1.53 15.04
N GLY A 120 8.86 -0.35 15.49
CA GLY A 120 9.72 0.57 16.22
C GLY A 120 8.95 1.76 16.76
N ALA A 121 8.70 1.76 18.07
CA ALA A 121 8.38 2.97 18.81
C ALA A 121 9.59 3.93 18.74
N ALA A 122 9.69 4.71 17.67
CA ALA A 122 10.66 5.78 17.52
C ALA A 122 10.09 6.91 16.63
N ASP A 123 9.46 7.86 17.32
CA ASP A 123 9.36 9.29 16.99
C ASP A 123 9.50 9.68 15.50
N ARG A 124 8.36 9.83 14.82
CA ARG A 124 8.24 10.85 13.77
C ARG A 124 6.99 11.69 13.98
N ARG A 125 7.28 12.89 14.47
CA ARG A 125 6.44 14.07 14.63
C ARG A 125 5.56 14.39 13.42
N ASP A 126 4.40 14.91 13.79
CA ASP A 126 3.46 15.77 13.08
C ASP A 126 2.69 15.15 11.89
N SER A 127 1.44 14.80 12.21
CA SER A 127 0.38 14.47 11.26
C SER A 127 0.05 15.69 10.38
N GLU A 128 0.76 15.84 9.27
CA GLU A 128 0.49 16.84 8.22
C GLU A 128 -0.81 16.58 7.44
N CYS A 129 -1.43 15.41 7.63
CA CYS A 129 -2.71 15.04 7.04
C CYS A 129 -3.86 15.33 8.04
N SER A 130 -4.14 16.62 8.26
CA SER A 130 -5.36 17.08 8.98
C SER A 130 -6.50 17.39 8.02
#